data_AF-A0A935FFX5-F1
#
_entry.id   AF-A0A935FFX5-F1
#
_cell.length_a   1.000
_cell.length_b   1.000
_cell.length_c   1.000
_cell.angle_alpha   90.00
_cell.angle_beta   90.00
_cell.angle_gamma   90.00
#
_symmetry.space_group_name_H-M   'P 1'
#
loop_
_entity.id
_entity.type
_entity.pdbx_description
1 polymer ?
#
loop_
_entity_poly.entity_id
_entity_poly.type
_entity_poly.pdbx_seq_one_letter_code
_entity_poly.pdbx_strand_id
1 'polypeptide(L)'
;MVQLLSDPATWVSLLTLSALEIVLGIDNLVFLAILAGRLPPAQQPRARRLGLLLALATRLLLLFAISWLMGLTQELFRVLGQPFSGRDLILGAGGLFLLGKATHEIHAALEVKQVAETASAVNRPARFGLVLLQIALLDLVFSLDSVITAVGMARHVAIMVAAMVIAVGVMLLFAGAVSGFVERHPTMKMLALAFLLLIGVMLLAEATGRHVERGYLYFAMAFSFVVELLNLRVRRAQQSAVVLHGPAEQRAPTARSNPTGVSDAQR
;
A
#
# COMPACT_ATOMS: atom_id res chain seq x y z
N MET A 1 8.82 34.29 -14.32
CA MET A 1 7.99 33.13 -14.71
C MET A 1 8.27 32.65 -16.13
N VAL A 2 8.31 33.52 -17.14
CA VAL A 2 8.62 33.11 -18.54
C VAL A 2 10.02 32.49 -18.68
N GLN A 3 11.05 33.02 -18.01
CA GLN A 3 12.39 32.42 -17.97
C GLN A 3 12.45 31.02 -17.33
N LEU A 4 11.53 30.68 -16.42
CA LEU A 4 11.46 29.36 -15.79
C LEU A 4 10.95 28.30 -16.80
N LEU A 5 9.99 28.68 -17.65
CA LEU A 5 9.38 27.78 -18.61
C LEU A 5 10.27 27.55 -19.84
N SER A 6 11.18 28.48 -20.13
CA SER A 6 12.11 28.42 -21.26
C SER A 6 13.42 27.69 -20.96
N ASP A 7 13.70 27.36 -19.69
CA ASP A 7 14.92 26.65 -19.28
C ASP A 7 14.71 25.12 -19.35
N PRO A 8 15.45 24.38 -20.20
CA PRO A 8 15.37 22.92 -20.25
C PRO A 8 15.63 22.24 -18.90
N ALA A 9 16.46 22.84 -18.02
CA ALA A 9 16.76 22.28 -16.71
C ALA A 9 15.53 22.27 -15.77
N THR A 10 14.59 23.19 -15.96
CA THR A 10 13.33 23.23 -15.20
C THR A 10 12.45 22.03 -15.54
N TRP A 11 12.35 21.66 -16.81
CA TRP A 11 11.56 20.50 -17.24
C TRP A 11 12.17 19.18 -16.80
N VAL A 12 13.50 19.05 -16.85
CA VAL A 12 14.20 17.87 -16.33
C VAL A 12 13.98 17.75 -14.82
N SER A 13 14.08 18.86 -14.07
CA SER A 13 13.83 18.86 -12.63
C SER A 13 12.39 18.48 -12.31
N LEU A 14 11.41 19.05 -13.03
CA LEU A 14 10.00 18.72 -12.89
C LEU A 14 9.74 17.23 -13.13
N LEU A 15 10.31 16.67 -14.21
CA LEU A 15 10.14 15.27 -14.57
C LEU A 15 10.77 14.36 -13.51
N THR A 16 11.99 14.65 -13.08
CA THR A 16 12.68 13.86 -12.05
C THR A 16 11.93 13.92 -10.71
N LEU A 17 11.50 15.11 -10.27
CA LEU A 17 10.74 15.26 -9.04
C LEU A 17 9.38 14.56 -9.14
N SER A 18 8.68 14.68 -10.27
CA SER A 18 7.40 13.99 -10.48
C SER A 18 7.59 12.48 -10.44
N ALA A 19 8.65 11.96 -11.05
CA ALA A 19 8.96 10.53 -11.05
C ALA A 19 9.27 10.03 -9.62
N LEU A 20 10.10 10.75 -8.87
CA LEU A 20 10.39 10.42 -7.48
C LEU A 20 9.13 10.44 -6.61
N GLU A 21 8.30 11.48 -6.73
CA GLU A 21 7.03 11.59 -6.01
C GLU A 21 6.05 10.47 -6.35
N ILE A 22 6.00 10.02 -7.61
CA ILE A 22 5.18 8.87 -8.02
C ILE A 22 5.72 7.59 -7.41
N VAL A 23 7.03 7.33 -7.50
CA VAL A 23 7.65 6.11 -6.95
C VAL A 23 7.43 6.03 -5.44
N LEU A 24 7.65 7.14 -4.73
CA LEU A 24 7.39 7.25 -3.29
C LEU A 24 5.89 7.19 -2.95
N GLY A 25 5.04 7.70 -3.84
CA GLY A 25 3.59 7.76 -3.67
C GLY A 25 2.86 6.44 -3.91
N ILE A 26 3.47 5.46 -4.60
CA ILE A 26 2.87 4.15 -4.84
C ILE A 26 2.57 3.44 -3.51
N ASP A 27 3.48 3.49 -2.55
CA ASP A 27 3.28 2.89 -1.23
C ASP A 27 2.10 3.54 -0.50
N ASN A 28 2.01 4.87 -0.54
CA ASN A 28 0.87 5.63 0.03
C ASN A 28 -0.45 5.28 -0.66
N LEU A 29 -0.45 5.06 -1.97
CA LEU A 29 -1.63 4.66 -2.72
C LEU A 29 -2.11 3.25 -2.33
N VAL A 30 -1.18 2.32 -2.12
CA VAL A 30 -1.47 0.96 -1.67
C VAL A 30 -2.03 0.97 -0.24
N PHE A 31 -1.48 1.79 0.67
CA PHE A 31 -2.04 1.95 2.01
C PHE A 31 -3.45 2.54 2.00
N LEU A 32 -3.65 3.56 1.18
CA LEU A 32 -4.96 4.17 0.97
C LEU A 32 -5.97 3.14 0.43
N ALA A 33 -5.55 2.26 -0.48
CA ALA A 33 -6.40 1.15 -0.95
C ALA A 33 -6.80 0.19 0.17
N ILE A 34 -5.84 -0.22 1.03
CA ILE A 34 -6.10 -1.15 2.15
C ILE A 34 -7.05 -0.55 3.17
N LEU A 35 -6.89 0.74 3.51
CA LEU A 35 -7.73 1.44 4.46
C LEU A 35 -9.12 1.71 3.90
N ALA A 36 -9.20 2.18 2.66
CA ALA A 36 -10.47 2.41 1.97
C ALA A 36 -11.26 1.10 1.81
N GLY A 37 -10.59 -0.04 1.61
CA GLY A 37 -11.22 -1.37 1.52
C GLY A 37 -11.99 -1.81 2.77
N ARG A 38 -11.80 -1.14 3.92
CA ARG A 38 -12.58 -1.38 5.16
C ARG A 38 -13.94 -0.71 5.17
N LEU A 39 -14.17 0.19 4.22
CA LEU A 39 -15.44 0.88 4.07
C LEU A 39 -16.38 0.06 3.18
N PRO A 40 -17.71 0.27 3.29
CA PRO A 40 -18.67 -0.34 2.37
C PRO A 40 -18.29 -0.07 0.92
N PRO A 41 -18.44 -1.04 -0.01
CA PRO A 41 -18.01 -0.91 -1.41
C PRO A 41 -18.43 0.40 -2.10
N ALA A 42 -19.64 0.88 -1.80
CA ALA A 42 -20.16 2.15 -2.33
C ALA A 42 -19.39 3.42 -1.89
N GLN A 43 -18.69 3.38 -0.75
CA GLN A 43 -17.97 4.52 -0.18
C GLN A 43 -16.48 4.53 -0.54
N GLN A 44 -15.89 3.37 -0.88
CA GLN A 44 -14.46 3.24 -1.12
C GLN A 44 -13.95 4.17 -2.24
N PRO A 45 -14.62 4.32 -3.41
CA PRO A 45 -14.15 5.24 -4.45
C PRO A 45 -14.12 6.70 -4.00
N ARG A 46 -15.02 7.09 -3.10
CA ARG A 46 -15.05 8.44 -2.51
C ARG A 46 -13.95 8.59 -1.48
N ALA A 47 -13.75 7.60 -0.61
CA ALA A 47 -12.67 7.60 0.37
C ALA A 47 -11.29 7.72 -0.29
N ARG A 48 -11.08 7.00 -1.41
CA ARG A 48 -9.83 7.08 -2.17
C ARG A 48 -9.57 8.47 -2.75
N ARG A 49 -10.58 9.06 -3.40
CA ARG A 49 -10.48 10.41 -3.97
C ARG A 49 -10.25 11.46 -2.89
N LEU A 50 -11.05 11.46 -1.83
CA LEU A 50 -10.92 12.41 -0.73
C LEU A 50 -9.62 12.22 0.04
N GLY A 51 -9.19 10.97 0.26
CA GLY A 51 -7.91 10.67 0.87
C GLY A 51 -6.72 11.21 0.07
N LEU A 52 -6.72 11.02 -1.25
CA LEU A 52 -5.67 11.56 -2.13
C LEU A 52 -5.68 13.09 -2.20
N LEU A 53 -6.85 13.71 -2.25
CA LEU A 53 -6.97 15.17 -2.22
C LEU A 53 -6.51 15.74 -0.87
N LEU A 54 -6.85 15.07 0.23
CA LEU A 54 -6.40 15.45 1.57
C LEU A 54 -4.88 15.30 1.71
N ALA A 55 -4.31 14.21 1.20
CA ALA A 55 -2.86 13.99 1.14
C ALA A 55 -2.14 15.08 0.32
N LEU A 56 -2.69 15.47 -0.84
CA LEU A 56 -2.14 16.60 -1.59
C LEU A 56 -2.21 17.90 -0.79
N ALA A 57 -3.36 18.17 -0.15
CA ALA A 57 -3.53 19.39 0.65
C ALA A 57 -2.55 19.43 1.83
N THR A 58 -2.36 18.34 2.56
CA THR A 58 -1.39 18.25 3.66
C THR A 58 0.03 18.42 3.17
N ARG A 59 0.41 17.80 2.04
CA ARG A 59 1.73 17.96 1.42
C ARG A 59 2.01 19.40 1.00
N LEU A 60 1.06 20.06 0.35
CA LEU A 60 1.19 21.47 -0.03
C LEU A 60 1.31 22.37 1.21
N LEU A 61 0.52 22.09 2.26
CA LEU A 61 0.61 22.83 3.52
C LEU A 61 2.00 22.67 4.15
N LEU A 62 2.54 21.45 4.22
CA LEU A 62 3.90 21.21 4.72
C LEU A 62 4.96 21.96 3.90
N LEU A 63 4.80 21.99 2.58
CA LEU A 63 5.71 22.71 1.69
C LEU A 63 5.71 24.22 1.94
N PHE A 64 4.54 24.82 2.16
CA PHE A 64 4.47 26.24 2.53
C PHE A 64 4.93 26.49 3.98
N ALA A 65 4.76 25.51 4.86
CA ALA A 65 5.24 25.54 6.24
C ALA A 65 6.71 25.09 6.38
N ILE A 66 7.49 25.08 5.29
CA ILE A 66 8.82 24.47 5.33
C ILE A 66 9.79 25.16 6.28
N SER A 67 9.76 26.49 6.38
CA SER A 67 10.63 27.20 7.32
C SER A 67 10.37 26.77 8.76
N TRP A 68 9.11 26.49 9.09
CA TRP A 68 8.74 25.92 10.39
C TRP A 68 9.16 24.45 10.51
N LEU A 69 8.99 23.67 9.43
CA LEU A 69 9.41 22.27 9.37
C LEU A 69 10.93 22.09 9.55
N MET A 70 11.75 23.00 9.01
CA MET A 70 13.20 23.01 9.24
C MET A 70 13.57 23.35 10.69
N GLY A 71 12.67 23.99 11.44
CA GLY A 71 12.81 24.14 12.89
C GLY A 71 12.65 22.80 13.62
N LEU A 72 11.83 21.87 13.09
CA LEU A 72 11.65 20.55 13.71
C LEU A 72 12.89 19.67 13.63
N THR A 73 13.84 19.96 12.74
CA THR A 73 15.12 19.23 12.68
C THR A 73 16.15 19.77 13.68
N GLN A 74 15.85 20.86 14.38
CA GLN A 74 16.73 21.38 15.43
C GLN A 74 16.65 20.49 16.67
N GLU A 75 17.76 20.40 17.39
CA GLU A 75 17.84 19.68 18.66
C GLU A 75 16.93 20.31 19.72
N LEU A 76 16.02 19.52 20.29
CA LEU A 76 15.19 19.91 21.43
C LEU A 76 15.85 19.53 22.76
N PHE A 77 16.35 18.30 22.86
CA PHE A 77 17.00 17.77 24.07
C PHE A 77 17.95 16.61 23.73
N ARG A 78 18.77 16.21 24.70
CA ARG A 78 19.68 15.05 24.57
C ARG A 78 19.31 13.94 25.54
N VAL A 79 19.32 12.71 25.07
CA VAL A 79 19.18 11.51 25.91
C VAL A 79 20.39 10.62 25.67
N LEU A 80 21.13 10.26 26.72
CA LEU A 80 22.34 9.45 26.62
C LEU A 80 23.37 10.00 25.60
N GLY A 81 23.47 11.33 25.49
CA GLY A 81 24.36 12.01 24.55
C GLY A 81 23.84 12.12 23.11
N GLN A 82 22.73 11.48 22.77
CA GLN A 82 22.10 11.57 21.45
C GLN A 82 21.14 12.77 21.38
N PRO A 83 21.27 13.66 20.39
CA PRO A 83 20.33 14.76 20.18
C PRO A 83 19.02 14.25 19.61
N PHE A 84 17.90 14.73 20.15
CA PHE A 84 16.55 14.46 19.66
C PHE A 84 15.91 15.75 19.15
N SER A 85 15.37 15.69 17.95
CA SER A 85 14.64 16.78 17.30
C SER A 85 13.13 16.52 17.30
N GLY A 86 12.34 17.55 16.97
CA GLY A 86 10.89 17.41 16.82
C GLY A 86 10.52 16.44 15.69
N ARG A 87 11.32 16.42 14.61
CA ARG A 87 11.24 15.43 13.54
C ARG A 87 11.38 14.02 14.11
N ASP A 88 12.40 13.77 14.94
CA ASP A 88 12.66 12.43 15.48
C ASP A 88 11.52 11.94 16.37
N LEU A 89 10.88 12.84 17.12
CA LEU A 89 9.69 12.49 17.91
C LEU A 89 8.52 12.08 17.02
N ILE A 90 8.27 12.81 15.93
CA ILE A 90 7.19 12.48 14.99
C ILE A 90 7.49 11.17 14.25
N LEU A 91 8.72 10.97 13.78
CA LEU A 91 9.12 9.73 13.12
C LEU A 91 9.06 8.55 14.09
N GLY A 92 9.51 8.72 15.34
CA GLY A 92 9.46 7.68 16.36
C GLY A 92 8.02 7.29 16.74
N ALA A 93 7.17 8.28 17.00
CA ALA A 93 5.75 8.05 17.28
C ALA A 93 5.02 7.42 16.08
N GLY A 94 5.29 7.92 14.87
CA GLY A 94 4.80 7.37 13.61
C GLY A 94 5.25 5.93 13.42
N GLY A 95 6.54 5.64 13.60
CA GLY A 95 7.12 4.31 13.48
C GLY A 95 6.50 3.31 14.45
N LEU A 96 6.34 3.67 15.72
CA LEU A 96 5.63 2.85 16.71
C LEU A 96 4.17 2.59 16.33
N PHE A 97 3.47 3.64 15.86
CA PHE A 97 2.10 3.51 15.38
C PHE A 97 2.02 2.54 14.19
N LEU A 98 2.95 2.64 13.23
CA LEU A 98 3.04 1.75 12.09
C LEU A 98 3.32 0.31 12.49
N LEU A 99 4.27 0.06 13.40
CA LEU A 99 4.59 -1.27 13.91
C LEU A 99 3.36 -1.92 14.55
N GLY A 100 2.71 -1.21 15.46
CA GLY A 100 1.52 -1.70 16.16
C GLY A 100 0.38 -1.98 15.18
N LYS A 101 0.13 -1.05 14.24
CA LYS A 101 -0.92 -1.22 13.24
C LYS A 101 -0.61 -2.35 12.28
N ALA A 102 0.56 -2.39 11.66
CA ALA A 102 0.93 -3.43 10.72
C ALA A 102 0.87 -4.82 11.37
N THR A 103 1.39 -4.97 12.58
CA THR A 103 1.36 -6.25 13.32
C THR A 103 -0.07 -6.70 13.59
N HIS A 104 -0.93 -5.82 14.07
CA HIS A 104 -2.34 -6.14 14.32
C HIS A 104 -3.07 -6.51 13.01
N GLU A 105 -2.82 -5.80 11.92
CA GLU A 105 -3.45 -6.11 10.62
C GLU A 105 -2.94 -7.44 10.03
N ILE A 106 -1.66 -7.76 10.19
CA ILE A 106 -1.07 -9.04 9.78
C ILE A 106 -1.72 -10.16 10.59
N HIS A 107 -1.83 -10.02 11.91
CA HIS A 107 -2.47 -11.01 12.77
C HIS A 107 -3.93 -11.25 12.37
N ALA A 108 -4.71 -10.18 12.23
CA ALA A 108 -6.10 -10.25 11.81
C ALA A 108 -6.27 -10.87 10.42
N ALA A 109 -5.31 -10.70 9.50
CA ALA A 109 -5.32 -11.33 8.19
C ALA A 109 -5.01 -12.83 8.23
N LEU A 110 -4.24 -13.29 9.23
CA LEU A 110 -3.91 -14.71 9.45
C LEU A 110 -5.02 -15.46 10.21
N GLU A 111 -5.76 -14.79 11.09
CA GLU A 111 -6.87 -15.37 11.86
C GLU A 111 -8.14 -15.66 11.02
N VAL A 112 -8.18 -15.26 9.75
CA VAL A 112 -9.34 -15.43 8.83
C VAL A 112 -9.71 -16.90 8.55
N LYS A 113 -9.08 -17.89 9.21
CA LYS A 113 -9.56 -19.28 9.15
C LYS A 113 -10.70 -19.61 10.13
N GLN A 114 -11.13 -18.74 11.06
CA GLN A 114 -12.10 -19.15 12.09
C GLN A 114 -13.26 -18.22 12.49
N VAL A 115 -13.44 -17.02 11.92
CA VAL A 115 -14.61 -16.19 12.32
C VAL A 115 -15.31 -15.60 11.10
N ALA A 116 -16.10 -16.44 10.44
CA ALA A 116 -17.21 -15.99 9.63
C ALA A 116 -18.47 -15.94 10.51
N GLU A 117 -18.55 -14.99 11.45
CA GLU A 117 -19.84 -14.61 12.04
C GLU A 117 -19.73 -13.30 12.82
N THR A 118 -20.67 -12.40 12.53
CA THR A 118 -21.08 -11.22 13.32
C THR A 118 -20.19 -9.98 13.29
N ALA A 119 -20.25 -9.22 12.19
CA ALA A 119 -19.91 -7.79 12.22
C ALA A 119 -21.19 -6.94 12.22
N SER A 120 -21.65 -6.66 13.44
CA SER A 120 -22.81 -5.83 13.76
C SER A 120 -22.73 -4.42 13.16
N ALA A 121 -23.89 -3.91 12.75
CA ALA A 121 -24.11 -2.56 12.29
C ALA A 121 -23.91 -1.55 13.42
N VAL A 122 -22.70 -1.00 13.55
CA VAL A 122 -22.42 0.16 14.41
C VAL A 122 -21.75 1.26 13.58
N ASN A 123 -22.44 2.41 13.47
CA ASN A 123 -21.98 3.74 13.07
C ASN A 123 -21.15 3.88 11.77
N ARG A 124 -21.80 3.65 10.62
CA ARG A 124 -21.23 3.83 9.27
C ARG A 124 -20.55 5.20 9.01
N PRO A 125 -21.10 6.37 9.41
CA PRO A 125 -20.45 7.65 9.12
C PRO A 125 -19.23 7.94 10.01
N ALA A 126 -19.26 7.54 11.29
CA ALA A 126 -18.12 7.68 12.19
C ALA A 126 -16.90 6.87 11.69
N ARG A 127 -17.16 5.71 11.10
CA ARG A 127 -16.12 4.86 10.49
C ARG A 127 -15.48 5.49 9.24
N PHE A 128 -16.23 6.25 8.45
CA PHE A 128 -15.70 6.93 7.26
C PHE A 128 -14.70 8.03 7.63
N GLY A 129 -15.07 8.92 8.55
CA GLY A 129 -14.19 10.00 9.02
C GLY A 129 -12.93 9.45 9.69
N LEU A 130 -13.05 8.39 10.49
CA LEU A 130 -11.91 7.73 11.14
C LEU A 130 -10.93 7.15 10.11
N VAL A 131 -11.42 6.53 9.03
CA VAL A 131 -10.56 5.99 7.96
C VAL A 131 -9.83 7.13 7.23
N LEU A 132 -10.52 8.22 6.91
CA LEU A 132 -9.86 9.39 6.29
C LEU A 132 -8.80 10.01 7.20
N LEU A 133 -9.08 10.11 8.50
CA LEU A 133 -8.11 10.60 9.48
C LEU A 133 -6.88 9.68 9.55
N GLN A 134 -7.07 8.36 9.54
CA GLN A 134 -5.96 7.40 9.50
C GLN A 134 -5.12 7.55 8.24
N ILE A 135 -5.76 7.68 7.07
CA ILE A 135 -5.07 7.93 5.79
C ILE A 135 -4.25 9.22 5.88
N ALA A 136 -4.85 10.31 6.38
CA ALA A 136 -4.17 11.60 6.50
C ALA A 136 -2.99 11.56 7.46
N LEU A 137 -3.12 10.90 8.62
CA LEU A 137 -2.04 10.75 9.59
C LEU A 137 -0.88 9.91 9.04
N LEU A 138 -1.19 8.83 8.34
CA LEU A 138 -0.18 7.99 7.69
C LEU A 138 0.56 8.74 6.59
N ASP A 139 -0.19 9.43 5.71
CA ASP A 139 0.43 10.26 4.67
C ASP A 139 1.22 11.43 5.28
N LEU A 140 0.77 12.02 6.39
CA LEU A 140 1.53 13.07 7.09
C LEU A 140 2.90 12.55 7.54
N VAL A 141 2.94 11.39 8.21
CA VAL A 141 4.20 10.79 8.69
C VAL A 141 5.14 10.48 7.51
N PHE A 142 4.64 9.90 6.42
CA PHE A 142 5.46 9.62 5.23
C PHE A 142 5.86 10.87 4.44
N SER A 143 4.97 11.86 4.38
CA SER A 143 5.20 13.08 3.60
C SER A 143 6.25 13.96 4.23
N LEU A 144 6.38 14.00 5.56
CA LEU A 144 7.42 14.77 6.25
C LEU A 144 8.82 14.44 5.73
N ASP A 145 9.15 13.15 5.58
CA ASP A 145 10.47 12.73 5.11
C ASP A 145 10.68 13.02 3.61
N SER A 146 9.66 12.74 2.79
CA SER A 146 9.71 13.03 1.34
C SER A 146 9.82 14.53 1.04
N VAL A 147 9.10 15.37 1.78
CA VAL A 147 9.11 16.84 1.63
C VAL A 147 10.48 17.40 2.04
N ILE A 148 11.00 17.00 3.20
CA ILE A 148 12.32 17.44 3.66
C ILE A 148 13.40 17.06 2.63
N THR A 149 13.33 15.84 2.09
CA THR A 149 14.27 15.36 1.06
C THR A 149 14.13 16.14 -0.25
N ALA A 150 12.90 16.35 -0.73
CA ALA A 150 12.64 17.07 -1.97
C ALA A 150 13.14 18.52 -1.92
N VAL A 151 13.06 19.15 -0.74
CA VAL A 151 13.44 20.56 -0.55
C VAL A 151 14.96 20.71 -0.48
N GLY A 152 15.66 19.68 0.00
CA GLY A 152 17.12 19.60 -0.12
C GLY A 152 17.61 19.52 -1.58
N MET A 153 16.75 19.12 -2.53
CA MET A 153 17.11 18.91 -3.94
C MET A 153 16.60 20.00 -4.90
N ALA A 154 15.46 20.62 -4.60
CA ALA A 154 14.77 21.51 -5.54
C ALA A 154 14.97 23.00 -5.20
N ARG A 155 15.44 23.79 -6.18
CA ARG A 155 15.70 25.23 -5.98
C ARG A 155 14.42 26.08 -5.97
N HIS A 156 13.30 25.56 -6.47
CA HIS A 156 12.08 26.35 -6.73
C HIS A 156 10.82 25.63 -6.24
N VAL A 157 10.15 26.24 -5.26
CA VAL A 157 8.88 25.75 -4.69
C VAL A 157 7.81 25.51 -5.76
N ALA A 158 7.75 26.35 -6.80
CA ALA A 158 6.79 26.21 -7.89
C ALA A 158 6.94 24.86 -8.64
N ILE A 159 8.17 24.40 -8.87
CA ILE A 159 8.44 23.11 -9.53
C ILE A 159 8.00 21.96 -8.63
N MET A 160 8.24 22.08 -7.32
CA MET A 160 7.82 21.08 -6.35
C MET A 160 6.31 20.93 -6.27
N VAL A 161 5.59 22.06 -6.19
CA VAL A 161 4.12 22.08 -6.22
C VAL A 161 3.61 21.42 -7.50
N ALA A 162 4.17 21.80 -8.65
CA ALA A 162 3.78 21.21 -9.94
C ALA A 162 4.03 19.70 -9.97
N ALA A 163 5.20 19.23 -9.49
CA ALA A 163 5.53 17.81 -9.41
C ALA A 163 4.54 17.04 -8.51
N MET A 164 4.23 17.57 -7.33
CA MET A 164 3.26 16.96 -6.40
C MET A 164 1.87 16.86 -7.02
N VAL A 165 1.40 17.93 -7.68
CA VAL A 165 0.08 17.96 -8.32
C VAL A 165 0.03 16.95 -9.48
N ILE A 166 1.08 16.89 -10.31
CA ILE A 166 1.18 15.91 -11.40
C ILE A 166 1.17 14.49 -10.85
N ALA A 167 1.99 14.21 -9.83
CA ALA A 167 2.09 12.89 -9.21
C ALA A 167 0.74 12.43 -8.63
N VAL A 168 0.05 13.30 -7.88
CA VAL A 168 -1.29 13.00 -7.34
C VAL A 168 -2.32 12.84 -8.45
N GLY A 169 -2.24 13.64 -9.52
CA GLY A 169 -3.07 13.48 -10.71
C GLY A 169 -2.94 12.08 -11.31
N VAL A 170 -1.71 11.59 -11.49
CA VAL A 170 -1.42 10.22 -11.94
C VAL A 170 -1.99 9.20 -10.96
N MET A 171 -1.75 9.36 -9.66
CA MET A 171 -2.28 8.44 -8.64
C MET A 171 -3.82 8.37 -8.64
N LEU A 172 -4.51 9.50 -8.83
CA LEU A 172 -5.98 9.54 -8.93
C LEU A 172 -6.49 8.72 -10.12
N LEU A 173 -5.80 8.77 -11.26
CA LEU A 173 -6.15 7.99 -12.45
C LEU A 173 -6.02 6.48 -12.18
N PHE A 174 -4.96 6.06 -11.48
CA PHE A 174 -4.69 4.65 -11.21
C PHE A 174 -5.32 4.11 -9.92
N ALA A 175 -5.84 4.96 -9.03
CA ALA A 175 -6.30 4.57 -7.69
C ALA A 175 -7.36 3.46 -7.69
N GLY A 176 -8.29 3.50 -8.64
CA GLY A 176 -9.31 2.45 -8.80
C GLY A 176 -8.70 1.10 -9.20
N ALA A 177 -7.79 1.12 -10.17
CA ALA A 177 -7.12 -0.08 -10.67
C ALA A 177 -6.22 -0.72 -9.61
N VAL A 178 -5.42 0.09 -8.92
CA VAL A 178 -4.54 -0.36 -7.82
C VAL A 178 -5.37 -0.93 -6.68
N SER A 179 -6.44 -0.24 -6.25
CA SER A 179 -7.32 -0.75 -5.18
C SER A 179 -7.95 -2.08 -5.54
N GLY A 180 -8.55 -2.18 -6.73
CA GLY A 180 -9.14 -3.42 -7.19
C GLY A 180 -8.10 -4.54 -7.36
N PHE A 181 -6.85 -4.23 -7.68
CA PHE A 181 -5.78 -5.23 -7.76
C PHE A 181 -5.38 -5.74 -6.37
N VAL A 182 -5.20 -4.86 -5.39
CA VAL A 182 -4.85 -5.20 -4.00
C VAL A 182 -5.98 -6.00 -3.33
N GLU A 183 -7.24 -5.63 -3.55
CA GLU A 183 -8.41 -6.34 -3.00
C GLU A 183 -8.54 -7.77 -3.56
N ARG A 184 -8.23 -7.97 -4.84
CA ARG A 184 -8.33 -9.28 -5.50
C ARG A 184 -7.19 -10.25 -5.16
N HIS A 185 -6.06 -9.75 -4.65
CA HIS A 185 -4.88 -10.56 -4.38
C HIS A 185 -4.47 -10.43 -2.91
N PRO A 186 -4.88 -11.37 -2.03
CA PRO A 186 -4.57 -11.31 -0.60
C PRO A 186 -3.07 -11.22 -0.30
N THR A 187 -2.22 -11.85 -1.12
CA THR A 187 -0.77 -11.77 -1.01
C THR A 187 -0.22 -10.37 -1.26
N MET A 188 -0.84 -9.59 -2.17
CA MET A 188 -0.51 -8.17 -2.38
C MET A 188 -0.85 -7.33 -1.15
N LYS A 189 -1.98 -7.61 -0.48
CA LYS A 189 -2.35 -6.96 0.79
C LYS A 189 -1.32 -7.28 1.88
N MET A 190 -0.90 -8.54 1.99
CA MET A 190 0.13 -8.94 2.95
C MET A 190 1.49 -8.30 2.66
N LEU A 191 1.90 -8.23 1.39
CA LEU A 191 3.12 -7.55 0.96
C LEU A 191 3.12 -6.08 1.39
N ALA A 192 2.01 -5.38 1.16
CA ALA A 192 1.86 -3.99 1.58
C ALA A 192 1.91 -3.80 3.10
N LEU A 193 1.27 -4.68 3.87
CA LEU A 193 1.38 -4.66 5.33
C LEU A 193 2.81 -4.93 5.82
N ALA A 194 3.55 -5.79 5.13
CA ALA A 194 4.97 -6.00 5.40
C ALA A 194 5.81 -4.75 5.07
N PHE A 195 5.50 -4.02 3.99
CA PHE A 195 6.13 -2.72 3.72
C PHE A 195 5.80 -1.70 4.81
N LEU A 196 4.56 -1.67 5.32
CA LEU A 196 4.19 -0.81 6.45
C LEU A 196 5.04 -1.08 7.68
N LEU A 197 5.25 -2.36 7.99
CA LEU A 197 6.08 -2.80 9.10
C LEU A 197 7.53 -2.39 8.87
N LEU A 198 8.08 -2.64 7.67
CA LEU A 198 9.44 -2.28 7.30
C LEU A 198 9.67 -0.76 7.41
N ILE A 199 8.75 0.05 6.90
CA ILE A 199 8.84 1.51 7.01
C ILE A 199 8.71 1.92 8.48
N GLY A 200 7.83 1.29 9.27
CA GLY A 200 7.76 1.58 10.70
C GLY A 200 9.07 1.33 11.44
N VAL A 201 9.78 0.23 11.10
CA VAL A 201 11.12 -0.07 11.65
C VAL A 201 12.14 0.97 11.20
N MET A 202 12.08 1.37 9.92
CA MET A 202 12.91 2.42 9.35
C MET A 202 12.75 3.75 10.10
N LEU A 203 11.50 4.17 10.33
CA LEU A 203 11.21 5.42 11.05
C LEU A 203 11.72 5.40 12.49
N LEU A 204 11.63 4.25 13.16
CA LEU A 204 12.22 4.06 14.49
C LEU A 204 13.74 4.15 14.45
N ALA A 205 14.39 3.57 13.43
CA ALA A 205 15.83 3.67 13.26
C ALA A 205 16.25 5.14 13.06
N GLU A 206 15.60 5.85 12.14
CA GLU A 206 15.86 7.27 11.88
C GLU A 206 15.63 8.14 13.12
N ALA A 207 14.56 7.90 13.88
CA ALA A 207 14.27 8.61 15.13
C ALA A 207 15.35 8.43 16.22
N THR A 208 16.17 7.39 16.13
CA THR A 208 17.31 7.16 17.03
C THR A 208 18.63 7.69 16.47
N GLY A 209 18.59 8.46 15.38
CA GLY A 209 19.77 8.99 14.68
C GLY A 209 20.47 7.98 13.78
N ARG A 210 19.96 6.74 13.66
CA ARG A 210 20.49 5.74 12.74
C ARG A 210 19.96 6.00 11.34
N HIS A 211 20.82 6.56 10.51
CA HIS A 211 20.52 6.78 9.11
C HIS A 211 20.65 5.45 8.38
N VAL A 212 19.53 5.00 7.79
CA VAL A 212 19.51 3.86 6.89
C VAL A 212 19.37 4.42 5.48
N GLU A 213 20.14 3.90 4.53
CA GLU A 213 20.06 4.37 3.16
C GLU A 213 18.73 3.92 2.54
N ARG A 214 17.92 4.90 2.10
CA ARG A 214 16.59 4.64 1.51
C ARG A 214 16.66 3.74 0.27
N GLY A 215 17.80 3.70 -0.41
CA GLY A 215 18.05 2.81 -1.54
C GLY A 215 17.83 1.33 -1.18
N TYR A 216 18.22 0.90 0.01
CA TYR A 216 17.98 -0.48 0.46
C TYR A 216 16.50 -0.77 0.66
N LEU A 217 15.75 0.21 1.19
CA LEU A 217 14.31 0.09 1.37
C LEU A 217 13.60 0.00 0.01
N TYR A 218 13.90 0.91 -0.92
CA TYR A 218 13.32 0.87 -2.27
C TYR A 218 13.69 -0.39 -3.03
N PHE A 219 14.93 -0.86 -2.90
CA PHE A 219 15.36 -2.12 -3.49
C PHE A 219 14.60 -3.30 -2.91
N ALA A 220 14.47 -3.39 -1.58
CA ALA A 220 13.72 -4.45 -0.91
C ALA A 220 12.25 -4.46 -1.36
N MET A 221 11.60 -3.30 -1.40
CA MET A 221 10.21 -3.18 -1.84
C MET A 221 10.04 -3.57 -3.31
N ALA A 222 10.89 -3.06 -4.20
CA ALA A 222 10.86 -3.41 -5.62
C ALA A 222 11.12 -4.90 -5.84
N PHE A 223 12.13 -5.47 -5.17
CA PHE A 223 12.47 -6.89 -5.25
C PHE A 223 11.30 -7.76 -4.78
N SER A 224 10.74 -7.50 -3.60
CA SER A 224 9.62 -8.26 -3.08
C SER A 224 8.37 -8.13 -3.94
N PHE A 225 8.13 -6.94 -4.52
CA PHE A 225 7.04 -6.73 -5.48
C PHE A 225 7.24 -7.57 -6.75
N VAL A 226 8.45 -7.59 -7.32
CA VAL A 226 8.77 -8.43 -8.49
C VAL A 226 8.60 -9.91 -8.17
N VAL A 227 9.10 -10.38 -7.03
CA VAL A 227 8.91 -11.76 -6.56
C VAL A 227 7.42 -12.09 -6.44
N GLU A 228 6.63 -11.17 -5.90
CA GLU A 228 5.19 -11.37 -5.78
C GLU A 228 4.50 -11.41 -7.15
N LEU A 229 4.89 -10.56 -8.11
CA LEU A 229 4.39 -10.65 -9.48
C LEU A 229 4.69 -12.02 -10.12
N LEU A 230 5.88 -12.58 -9.88
CA LEU A 230 6.24 -13.92 -10.34
C LEU A 230 5.39 -14.99 -9.66
N ASN A 231 5.18 -14.90 -8.34
CA ASN A 231 4.31 -15.81 -7.60
C ASN A 231 2.87 -15.79 -8.14
N LEU A 232 2.33 -14.62 -8.44
CA LEU A 232 1.01 -14.47 -9.04
C LEU A 232 0.93 -15.14 -10.43
N ARG A 233 1.98 -15.03 -11.26
CA ARG A 233 2.04 -15.70 -12.56
C ARG A 233 2.08 -17.23 -12.41
N VAL A 234 2.92 -17.75 -11.52
CA VAL A 234 3.03 -19.19 -11.27
C VAL A 234 1.71 -19.77 -10.79
N ARG A 235 1.03 -19.12 -9.83
CA ARG A 235 -0.26 -19.56 -9.31
C ARG A 235 -1.34 -19.63 -10.40
N ARG A 236 -1.39 -18.65 -11.30
CA ARG A 236 -2.33 -18.66 -12.45
C ARG A 236 -2.05 -19.82 -13.42
N ALA A 237 -0.78 -20.10 -13.70
CA ALA A 237 -0.38 -21.22 -14.55
C ALA A 237 -0.80 -22.57 -13.96
N GLN A 238 -0.61 -22.76 -12.65
CA GLN A 238 -1.03 -23.99 -11.95
C GLN A 238 -2.55 -24.18 -11.92
N GLN A 239 -3.33 -23.12 -11.71
CA GLN A 239 -4.81 -23.21 -11.74
C GLN A 239 -5.34 -23.59 -13.12
N SER A 240 -4.64 -23.19 -14.19
CA SER A 240 -5.02 -23.53 -15.57
C SER A 240 -4.69 -24.97 -15.95
N ALA A 241 -3.71 -25.60 -15.28
CA ALA A 241 -3.28 -26.97 -15.54
C ALA A 241 -4.16 -28.04 -14.84
N VAL A 242 -4.98 -27.66 -13.84
CA VAL A 242 -5.73 -28.60 -12.99
C VAL A 242 -7.15 -28.92 -13.51
N VAL A 243 -7.57 -28.40 -14.66
CA VAL A 243 -8.96 -28.58 -15.18
C VAL A 243 -9.14 -29.79 -16.13
N LEU A 244 -8.15 -30.65 -16.33
CA LEU A 244 -8.27 -31.79 -17.26
C LEU A 244 -7.96 -33.15 -16.64
N HIS A 245 -8.74 -33.60 -15.65
CA HIS A 245 -9.01 -35.03 -15.42
C HIS A 245 -10.37 -35.21 -14.71
N GLY A 246 -11.47 -35.13 -15.46
CA GLY A 246 -12.74 -35.75 -15.08
C GLY A 246 -12.66 -37.27 -15.29
N PRO A 247 -13.35 -38.09 -14.48
CA PRO A 247 -13.22 -39.54 -14.51
C PRO A 247 -13.74 -40.07 -15.85
N ALA A 248 -12.90 -40.82 -16.56
CA ALA A 248 -13.36 -41.57 -17.73
C ALA A 248 -14.39 -42.60 -17.25
N GLU A 249 -15.65 -42.26 -17.49
CA GLU A 249 -16.82 -43.12 -17.45
C GLU A 249 -16.57 -44.34 -18.37
N GLN A 250 -16.02 -45.42 -17.82
CA GLN A 250 -16.09 -46.73 -18.45
C GLN A 250 -17.52 -47.29 -18.26
N ARG A 251 -18.47 -46.72 -18.99
CA ARG A 251 -19.72 -47.40 -19.36
C ARG A 251 -19.56 -47.89 -20.80
N ALA A 252 -19.41 -49.19 -20.98
CA ALA A 252 -19.67 -49.85 -22.26
C ALA A 252 -21.04 -50.53 -22.23
N PRO A 253 -21.86 -50.45 -23.29
CA PRO A 253 -23.23 -50.95 -23.32
C PRO A 253 -23.32 -52.44 -23.70
N THR A 254 -24.16 -53.15 -22.94
CA THR A 254 -24.97 -54.35 -23.25
C THR A 254 -24.65 -55.21 -24.48
N ALA A 255 -24.44 -56.52 -24.25
CA ALA A 255 -24.83 -57.57 -25.19
C ALA A 255 -25.74 -58.58 -24.46
N ARG A 256 -27.04 -58.55 -24.78
CA ARG A 256 -27.98 -59.62 -24.47
C ARG A 256 -27.63 -60.84 -25.34
N SER A 257 -27.45 -61.99 -24.71
CA SER A 257 -27.85 -63.27 -25.31
C SER A 257 -28.24 -64.23 -24.19
N ASN A 258 -29.53 -64.56 -24.15
CA ASN A 258 -30.08 -65.77 -23.55
C ASN A 258 -30.71 -66.49 -24.77
N PRO A 259 -30.62 -67.82 -24.92
CA PRO A 259 -31.43 -68.69 -24.07
C PRO A 259 -30.83 -70.09 -23.78
N THR A 260 -31.53 -70.82 -22.90
CA THR A 260 -31.66 -72.29 -22.76
C THR A 260 -30.85 -73.04 -21.70
N GLY A 261 -31.57 -73.89 -20.93
CA GLY A 261 -31.04 -74.99 -20.10
C GLY A 261 -31.31 -74.83 -18.60
N VAL A 262 -32.55 -74.96 -18.11
CA VAL A 262 -33.08 -76.17 -17.44
C VAL A 262 -32.19 -76.66 -16.28
N SER A 263 -32.66 -76.50 -15.03
CA SER A 263 -33.09 -77.64 -14.20
C SER A 263 -33.58 -77.14 -12.84
N ASP A 264 -34.88 -77.25 -12.64
CA ASP A 264 -35.49 -77.40 -11.33
C ASP A 264 -34.91 -78.63 -10.62
N ALA A 265 -34.62 -78.48 -9.32
CA ALA A 265 -34.56 -79.48 -8.24
C ALA A 265 -33.61 -78.91 -7.16
N GLN A 266 -33.82 -78.98 -5.85
CA GLN A 266 -34.86 -79.55 -5.00
C GLN A 266 -34.47 -79.06 -3.58
N ARG A 267 -35.47 -78.74 -2.76
CA ARG A 267 -35.52 -78.83 -1.28
C ARG A 267 -34.47 -78.09 -0.44
#